data_AF-A0A8I0B5J1-F1
#
_entry.id   AF-A0A8I0B5J1-F1
#
_cell.length_a   1.000
_cell.length_b   1.000
_cell.length_c   1.000
_cell.angle_alpha   90.00
_cell.angle_beta   90.00
_cell.angle_gamma   90.00
#
_symmetry.space_group_name_H-M   'P 1'
#
loop_
_entity.id
_entity.type
_entity.pdbx_description
1 polymer ?
#
loop_
_entity_poly.entity_id
_entity_poly.type
_entity_poly.pdbx_seq_one_letter_code
_entity_poly.pdbx_strand_id
1 'polypeptide(L)'
;MRAFFLGFLLLCTACATLTPEKPRQSAIQNEPPSAPTPAGPTEAATSPDTPCLPCAQAHEAASNAACFHLVPGAPAQKDKKGKTIRPGRMCQPQSLIYARCRSGIVTCKLGNTSPEGWFACAQKAGNTTSTPQAGAVMVLAANAKRKMFTGHPVYVEKVCRETDGTWTLTISHTNYDRQCHLDQNALVRFDPRTMTATFRSGPWAPWAKGLRVLGFIVR
;
A
#
# COMPACT_ATOMS: atom_id res chain seq x y z
N MET A 1 -16.83 41.12 -43.35
CA MET A 1 -16.28 41.67 -42.09
C MET A 1 -15.48 40.54 -41.43
N ARG A 2 -14.14 40.51 -41.59
CA ARG A 2 -13.10 40.93 -40.61
C ARG A 2 -13.18 40.11 -39.31
N ALA A 3 -12.15 39.47 -38.73
CA ALA A 3 -10.69 39.35 -38.94
C ALA A 3 -10.23 38.11 -38.10
N PHE A 4 -9.36 37.20 -38.59
CA PHE A 4 -7.89 37.13 -38.41
C PHE A 4 -7.31 37.31 -36.99
N PHE A 5 -6.61 36.28 -36.49
CA PHE A 5 -5.31 36.30 -35.74
C PHE A 5 -4.88 34.82 -35.53
N LEU A 6 -3.92 34.24 -36.28
CA LEU A 6 -2.46 34.11 -35.96
C LEU A 6 -2.17 34.20 -34.45
N GLY A 7 -1.59 33.22 -33.75
CA GLY A 7 -0.41 32.40 -34.07
C GLY A 7 0.67 32.74 -33.02
N PHE A 8 1.36 31.75 -32.43
CA PHE A 8 2.76 31.88 -31.99
C PHE A 8 3.33 30.52 -31.54
N LEU A 9 4.39 30.09 -32.23
CA LEU A 9 5.37 29.09 -31.82
C LEU A 9 6.13 29.59 -30.58
N LEU A 10 6.60 28.70 -29.70
CA LEU A 10 7.96 28.85 -29.15
C LEU A 10 8.58 27.47 -28.83
N LEU A 11 9.64 27.15 -29.56
CA LEU A 11 10.65 26.16 -29.23
C LEU A 11 11.45 26.65 -28.01
N CYS A 12 11.82 25.75 -27.11
CA CYS A 12 13.06 25.86 -26.35
C CYS A 12 13.75 24.50 -26.26
N THR A 13 14.72 24.35 -27.15
CA THR A 13 15.85 23.42 -27.10
C THR A 13 16.79 23.88 -25.99
N ALA A 14 17.25 22.98 -25.12
CA ALA A 14 18.43 23.21 -24.30
C ALA A 14 19.24 21.92 -24.18
N CYS A 15 20.36 21.94 -24.90
CA CYS A 15 21.49 21.03 -24.83
C CYS A 15 22.40 21.46 -23.66
N ALA A 16 22.91 20.51 -22.88
CA ALA A 16 24.13 20.68 -22.08
C ALA A 16 24.77 19.28 -21.94
N THR A 17 25.73 18.92 -22.81
CA THR A 17 27.20 19.01 -22.63
C THR A 17 27.76 18.30 -21.39
N LEU A 18 28.19 17.06 -21.64
CA LEU A 18 29.49 16.43 -21.32
C LEU A 18 30.41 17.11 -20.30
N THR A 19 30.92 16.32 -19.34
CA THR A 19 32.37 16.21 -19.07
C THR A 19 32.76 14.79 -18.60
N PRO A 20 34.03 14.37 -18.82
CA PRO A 20 34.46 12.98 -18.81
C PRO A 20 35.34 12.59 -17.60
N GLU A 21 35.58 11.28 -17.51
CA GLU A 21 36.86 10.64 -17.10
C GLU A 21 37.23 10.57 -15.60
N LYS A 22 37.43 9.33 -15.09
CA LYS A 22 38.78 8.76 -14.91
C LYS A 22 38.75 7.26 -14.54
N PRO A 23 39.58 6.41 -15.20
CA PRO A 23 39.72 5.01 -14.86
C PRO A 23 40.72 4.80 -13.71
N ARG A 24 40.55 3.74 -12.92
CA ARG A 24 41.62 3.20 -12.08
C ARG A 24 41.79 1.71 -12.36
N GLN A 25 42.91 1.41 -13.00
CA GLN A 25 43.41 0.10 -13.38
C GLN A 25 43.95 -0.69 -12.17
N SER A 26 43.82 -2.02 -12.30
CA SER A 26 44.77 -3.10 -12.00
C SER A 26 45.24 -3.29 -10.54
N ALA A 27 44.85 -4.37 -9.86
CA ALA A 27 45.27 -5.78 -10.04
C ALA A 27 46.72 -6.04 -9.60
N ILE A 28 46.88 -6.74 -8.48
CA ILE A 28 47.93 -7.76 -8.28
C ILE A 28 47.31 -8.93 -7.50
N GLN A 29 47.28 -10.08 -8.16
CA GLN A 29 47.09 -11.41 -7.59
C GLN A 29 48.41 -11.87 -6.96
N ASN A 30 48.34 -12.66 -5.88
CA ASN A 30 49.22 -13.83 -5.66
C ASN A 30 48.66 -14.66 -4.48
N GLU A 31 48.45 -15.95 -4.74
CA GLU A 31 48.00 -17.03 -3.83
C GLU A 31 48.88 -18.28 -4.16
N PRO A 32 48.86 -19.40 -3.40
CA PRO A 32 49.41 -19.67 -2.07
C PRO A 32 50.50 -20.78 -2.10
N PRO A 33 50.86 -21.42 -0.96
CA PRO A 33 50.24 -22.73 -0.69
C PRO A 33 49.89 -23.06 0.78
N SER A 34 48.71 -23.70 0.91
CA SER A 34 48.13 -24.72 1.81
C SER A 34 48.59 -25.02 3.25
N ALA A 35 47.54 -25.25 4.07
CA ALA A 35 47.43 -25.50 5.51
C ALA A 35 47.76 -26.95 5.99
N PRO A 36 47.60 -27.31 7.30
CA PRO A 36 46.26 -27.59 7.85
C PRO A 36 45.98 -27.15 9.33
N THR A 37 44.68 -27.12 9.60
CA THR A 37 43.83 -26.75 10.75
C THR A 37 44.16 -27.36 12.13
N PRO A 38 43.74 -26.71 13.23
CA PRO A 38 42.66 -27.29 14.06
C PRO A 38 41.56 -26.29 14.49
N ALA A 39 40.46 -26.85 14.98
CA ALA A 39 39.11 -26.30 15.01
C ALA A 39 38.74 -25.35 16.18
N GLY A 40 37.91 -24.33 15.85
CA GLY A 40 36.89 -23.68 16.70
C GLY A 40 37.34 -22.53 17.63
N PRO A 41 36.45 -21.61 18.06
CA PRO A 41 35.01 -21.46 17.80
C PRO A 41 34.64 -20.19 16.99
N THR A 42 33.41 -20.20 16.48
CA THR A 42 32.69 -19.19 15.70
C THR A 42 32.83 -17.76 16.23
N GLU A 43 33.58 -16.90 15.51
CA GLU A 43 33.56 -15.46 15.74
C GLU A 43 32.66 -14.81 14.69
N ALA A 44 31.64 -14.12 15.19
CA ALA A 44 30.54 -13.56 14.43
C ALA A 44 31.04 -12.56 13.38
N ALA A 45 30.60 -12.75 12.13
CA ALA A 45 30.65 -11.69 11.14
C ALA A 45 29.77 -10.53 11.61
N THR A 46 30.40 -9.48 12.12
CA THR A 46 29.77 -8.18 12.39
C THR A 46 29.23 -7.64 11.07
N SER A 47 27.94 -7.86 10.82
CA SER A 47 27.21 -7.08 9.82
C SER A 47 27.19 -5.62 10.26
N PRO A 48 27.29 -4.64 9.35
CA PRO A 48 27.13 -3.24 9.70
C PRO A 48 25.66 -3.02 10.05
N ASP A 49 25.34 -3.11 11.34
CA ASP A 49 24.08 -2.69 11.93
C ASP A 49 23.94 -1.17 11.71
N THR A 50 23.47 -0.80 10.53
CA THR A 50 22.80 0.47 10.35
C THR A 50 21.54 0.38 11.21
N PRO A 51 21.37 1.22 12.23
CA PRO A 51 20.18 1.14 13.07
C PRO A 51 18.94 1.34 12.22
N CYS A 52 18.14 0.29 12.07
CA CYS A 52 16.81 0.38 11.51
C CYS A 52 16.04 1.47 12.26
N LEU A 53 15.47 2.44 11.54
CA LEU A 53 14.65 3.47 12.16
C LEU A 53 13.51 2.81 12.95
N PRO A 54 13.14 3.35 14.12
CA PRO A 54 12.15 2.73 14.99
C PRO A 54 10.81 2.59 14.26
N CYS A 55 10.22 1.40 14.32
CA CYS A 55 8.89 1.15 13.78
C CYS A 55 7.82 1.61 14.77
N ALA A 56 6.85 2.39 14.29
CA ALA A 56 5.63 2.69 15.03
C ALA A 56 4.62 1.55 14.85
N GLN A 57 4.01 1.11 15.94
CA GLN A 57 2.87 0.18 15.92
C GLN A 57 1.62 0.92 16.33
N ALA A 58 0.48 0.52 15.77
CA ALA A 58 -0.80 0.98 16.27
C ALA A 58 -0.87 0.49 17.72
N HIS A 59 -1.12 1.38 18.66
CA HIS A 59 -1.54 0.95 19.99
C HIS A 59 -2.66 -0.06 19.81
N GLU A 60 -2.70 -1.11 20.64
CA GLU A 60 -3.85 -2.00 20.71
C GLU A 60 -5.09 -1.16 21.06
N ALA A 61 -5.67 -0.52 20.05
CA ALA A 61 -6.95 0.11 20.12
C ALA A 61 -7.89 -1.07 20.31
N ALA A 62 -8.17 -1.34 21.60
CA ALA A 62 -8.96 -2.43 22.15
C ALA A 62 -9.55 -3.27 21.04
N SER A 63 -8.83 -4.32 20.63
CA SER A 63 -9.18 -5.23 19.54
C SER A 63 -10.59 -5.02 19.02
N ASN A 64 -10.78 -4.04 18.12
CA ASN A 64 -12.08 -3.79 17.52
C ASN A 64 -12.46 -4.95 16.56
N ALA A 65 -11.74 -6.07 16.62
CA ALA A 65 -12.15 -7.33 16.02
C ALA A 65 -13.59 -7.72 16.36
N ALA A 66 -14.09 -7.30 17.53
CA ALA A 66 -15.48 -7.54 17.93
C ALA A 66 -16.53 -6.77 17.10
N CYS A 67 -16.17 -5.67 16.40
CA CYS A 67 -17.15 -4.91 15.60
C CYS A 67 -17.29 -5.38 14.14
N PHE A 68 -16.63 -6.48 13.74
CA PHE A 68 -16.86 -7.10 12.44
C PHE A 68 -16.92 -8.62 12.53
N HIS A 69 -17.87 -9.21 11.81
CA HIS A 69 -17.93 -10.66 11.59
C HIS A 69 -17.99 -10.89 10.09
N LEU A 70 -16.96 -11.52 9.52
CA LEU A 70 -16.96 -11.88 8.10
C LEU A 70 -17.91 -13.04 7.86
N VAL A 71 -18.87 -12.83 6.96
CA VAL A 71 -19.83 -13.82 6.51
C VAL A 71 -19.89 -13.82 4.98
N PRO A 72 -20.13 -14.99 4.35
CA PRO A 72 -20.47 -15.04 2.94
C PRO A 72 -21.68 -14.14 2.62
N GLY A 73 -21.64 -13.47 1.46
CA GLY A 73 -22.80 -12.73 0.97
C GLY A 73 -24.01 -13.64 0.79
N ALA A 74 -25.22 -13.07 0.88
CA ALA A 74 -26.47 -13.82 0.81
C ALA A 74 -26.52 -14.76 -0.41
N PRO A 75 -27.06 -15.98 -0.27
CA PRO A 75 -27.16 -16.92 -1.38
C PRO A 75 -28.05 -16.35 -2.48
N ALA A 76 -27.91 -16.91 -3.68
CA ALA A 76 -28.80 -16.60 -4.79
C ALA A 76 -30.26 -16.89 -4.39
N GLN A 77 -31.13 -15.91 -4.54
CA GLN A 77 -32.57 -16.03 -4.32
C GLN A 77 -33.29 -16.03 -5.67
N LYS A 78 -34.49 -16.60 -5.75
CA LYS A 78 -35.36 -16.43 -6.92
C LYS A 78 -36.30 -15.26 -6.65
N ASP A 79 -36.50 -14.38 -7.62
CA ASP A 79 -37.56 -13.37 -7.56
C ASP A 79 -38.93 -14.01 -7.73
N LYS A 80 -39.99 -13.20 -7.56
CA LYS A 80 -41.38 -13.64 -7.74
C LYS A 80 -41.69 -14.13 -9.16
N LYS A 81 -40.80 -13.91 -10.14
CA LYS A 81 -40.90 -14.35 -11.54
C LYS A 81 -39.99 -15.53 -11.84
N GLY A 82 -39.38 -16.16 -10.82
CA GLY A 82 -38.47 -17.30 -10.97
C GLY A 82 -37.07 -16.94 -11.46
N LYS A 83 -36.76 -15.66 -11.69
CA LYS A 83 -35.42 -15.21 -12.08
C LYS A 83 -34.49 -15.30 -10.88
N THR A 84 -33.32 -15.89 -11.08
CA THR A 84 -32.30 -15.95 -10.03
C THR A 84 -31.73 -14.54 -9.80
N ILE A 85 -32.11 -13.91 -8.70
CA ILE A 85 -31.41 -12.76 -8.12
C ILE A 85 -30.19 -13.32 -7.40
N ARG A 86 -29.00 -12.97 -7.88
CA ARG A 86 -27.76 -13.23 -7.15
C ARG A 86 -27.39 -11.93 -6.45
N PRO A 87 -27.90 -11.65 -5.22
CA PRO A 87 -27.26 -10.62 -4.41
C PRO A 87 -25.79 -11.03 -4.33
N GLY A 88 -24.89 -10.14 -4.74
CA GLY A 88 -23.52 -10.52 -5.08
C GLY A 88 -22.91 -11.39 -3.98
N ARG A 89 -22.25 -12.49 -4.36
CA ARG A 89 -21.42 -13.33 -3.46
C ARG A 89 -20.19 -12.54 -2.98
N MET A 90 -20.41 -11.38 -2.38
CA MET A 90 -19.38 -10.50 -1.86
C MET A 90 -19.45 -10.59 -0.35
N CYS A 91 -18.30 -10.82 0.26
CA CYS A 91 -18.17 -11.02 1.69
C CYS A 91 -18.63 -9.78 2.44
N GLN A 92 -19.44 -9.96 3.47
CA GLN A 92 -19.85 -8.87 4.35
C GLN A 92 -19.16 -9.03 5.70
N PRO A 93 -18.75 -7.94 6.37
CA PRO A 93 -18.69 -6.58 5.85
C PRO A 93 -17.62 -6.40 4.76
N GLN A 94 -17.90 -5.51 3.79
CA GLN A 94 -16.92 -5.06 2.80
C GLN A 94 -15.70 -4.39 3.46
N SER A 95 -14.60 -4.26 2.73
CA SER A 95 -13.33 -3.70 3.23
C SER A 95 -13.47 -2.32 3.89
N LEU A 96 -14.35 -1.46 3.38
CA LEU A 96 -14.63 -0.16 3.98
C LEU A 96 -15.20 -0.26 5.40
N ILE A 97 -16.16 -1.16 5.61
CA ILE A 97 -16.80 -1.35 6.92
C ILE A 97 -15.80 -1.98 7.88
N TYR A 98 -15.00 -2.95 7.42
CA TYR A 98 -13.88 -3.48 8.19
C TYR A 98 -12.90 -2.37 8.62
N ALA A 99 -12.44 -1.55 7.69
CA ALA A 99 -11.45 -0.51 7.97
C ALA A 99 -11.97 0.54 8.97
N ARG A 100 -13.25 0.92 8.88
CA ARG A 100 -13.90 1.79 9.87
C ARG A 100 -13.96 1.16 11.25
N CYS A 101 -14.39 -0.09 11.31
CA CYS A 101 -14.47 -0.84 12.56
C CYS A 101 -13.08 -0.96 13.20
N ARG A 102 -12.09 -1.44 12.45
CA ARG A 102 -10.71 -1.61 12.94
C ARG A 102 -10.07 -0.30 13.40
N SER A 103 -10.23 0.77 12.63
CA SER A 103 -9.63 2.08 12.94
C SER A 103 -10.41 2.91 13.97
N GLY A 104 -11.68 2.63 14.20
CA GLY A 104 -12.57 3.51 14.98
C GLY A 104 -12.84 4.88 14.32
N ILE A 105 -12.46 5.09 13.06
CA ILE A 105 -12.69 6.35 12.34
C ILE A 105 -14.16 6.42 11.90
N VAL A 106 -14.95 7.15 12.69
CA VAL A 106 -16.41 7.29 12.52
C VAL A 106 -16.84 8.56 11.78
N THR A 107 -15.90 9.40 11.35
CA THR A 107 -16.16 10.59 10.53
C THR A 107 -16.59 10.21 9.11
N CYS A 108 -17.26 11.12 8.40
CA CYS A 108 -17.65 10.91 6.99
C CYS A 108 -18.52 9.66 6.74
N LYS A 109 -19.53 9.38 7.58
CA LYS A 109 -20.50 8.29 7.38
C LYS A 109 -21.51 8.62 6.26
N LEU A 110 -21.06 8.57 5.02
CA LEU A 110 -21.83 8.94 3.82
C LEU A 110 -22.83 7.86 3.35
N GLY A 111 -23.30 6.96 4.22
CA GLY A 111 -24.16 5.84 3.83
C GLY A 111 -23.45 4.89 2.85
N ASN A 112 -24.06 4.64 1.68
CA ASN A 112 -23.48 3.82 0.61
C ASN A 112 -22.39 4.59 -0.14
N THR A 113 -21.16 4.57 0.38
CA THR A 113 -20.01 5.28 -0.20
C THR A 113 -18.93 4.31 -0.67
N SER A 114 -18.16 4.73 -1.68
CA SER A 114 -16.91 4.06 -2.06
C SER A 114 -15.76 4.43 -1.11
N PRO A 115 -14.69 3.62 -1.09
CA PRO A 115 -13.41 3.98 -0.46
C PRO A 115 -12.87 5.33 -0.92
N GLU A 116 -12.90 5.63 -2.23
CA GLU A 116 -12.48 6.95 -2.73
C GLU A 116 -13.39 8.08 -2.23
N GLY A 117 -14.72 7.86 -2.16
CA GLY A 117 -15.66 8.84 -1.63
C GLY A 117 -15.43 9.13 -0.14
N TRP A 118 -15.10 8.10 0.65
CA TRP A 118 -14.70 8.28 2.04
C TRP A 118 -13.41 9.10 2.15
N PHE A 119 -12.39 8.79 1.34
CA PHE A 119 -11.15 9.56 1.30
C PHE A 119 -11.40 11.03 0.94
N ALA A 120 -12.19 11.30 -0.11
CA ALA A 120 -12.48 12.66 -0.54
C ALA A 120 -13.18 13.49 0.57
N CYS A 121 -14.10 12.86 1.32
CA CYS A 121 -14.72 13.53 2.47
C CYS A 121 -13.72 13.79 3.60
N ALA A 122 -12.90 12.79 3.95
CA ALA A 122 -11.88 12.95 4.99
C ALA A 122 -10.86 14.03 4.60
N GLN A 123 -10.49 14.10 3.33
CA GLN A 123 -9.59 15.13 2.79
C GLN A 123 -10.21 16.52 2.91
N LYS A 124 -11.49 16.68 2.52
CA LYS A 124 -12.22 17.95 2.68
C LYS A 124 -12.32 18.37 4.16
N ALA A 125 -12.39 17.40 5.07
CA ALA A 125 -12.42 17.63 6.51
C ALA A 125 -11.03 17.89 7.14
N GLY A 126 -9.93 17.80 6.37
CA GLY A 126 -8.56 17.95 6.89
C GLY A 126 -8.02 16.70 7.61
N ASN A 127 -8.72 15.57 7.55
CA ASN A 127 -8.38 14.34 8.29
C ASN A 127 -7.62 13.33 7.41
N THR A 128 -6.71 13.83 6.56
CA THR A 128 -5.85 12.99 5.72
C THR A 128 -4.40 13.46 5.72
N THR A 129 -3.48 12.53 5.55
CA THR A 129 -2.04 12.80 5.38
C THR A 129 -1.46 11.97 4.23
N SER A 130 -0.32 12.41 3.71
CA SER A 130 0.50 11.66 2.75
C SER A 130 1.54 10.75 3.42
N THR A 131 1.79 10.93 4.71
CA THR A 131 2.78 10.15 5.47
C THR A 131 2.09 9.00 6.19
N PRO A 132 2.57 7.74 6.07
CA PRO A 132 1.96 6.62 6.75
C PRO A 132 2.03 6.77 8.27
N GLN A 133 0.95 6.41 8.95
CA GLN A 133 0.87 6.36 10.40
C GLN A 133 0.23 5.04 10.83
N ALA A 134 0.73 4.47 11.91
CA ALA A 134 0.09 3.29 12.48
C ALA A 134 -1.26 3.70 13.08
N GLY A 135 -2.31 2.91 12.84
CA GLY A 135 -3.69 3.25 13.18
C GLY A 135 -4.45 4.04 12.11
N ALA A 136 -3.79 4.45 11.03
CA ALA A 136 -4.44 5.11 9.91
C ALA A 136 -5.07 4.10 8.93
N VAL A 137 -5.95 4.60 8.06
CA VAL A 137 -6.49 3.83 6.93
C VAL A 137 -5.84 4.31 5.63
N MET A 138 -5.02 3.48 5.02
CA MET A 138 -4.48 3.74 3.69
C MET A 138 -5.57 3.44 2.65
N VAL A 139 -5.82 4.39 1.73
CA VAL A 139 -6.81 4.20 0.66
C VAL A 139 -6.12 4.01 -0.68
N LEU A 140 -6.29 2.82 -1.26
CA LEU A 140 -5.88 2.50 -2.62
C LEU A 140 -6.92 3.07 -3.59
N ALA A 141 -6.45 3.76 -4.63
CA ALA A 141 -7.30 4.35 -5.64
C ALA A 141 -7.99 3.31 -6.52
N ALA A 142 -9.14 3.66 -7.09
CA ALA A 142 -9.81 2.88 -8.11
C ALA A 142 -8.85 2.59 -9.28
N ASN A 143 -8.91 1.35 -9.76
CA ASN A 143 -8.10 0.84 -10.85
C ASN A 143 -8.96 -0.11 -11.70
N ALA A 144 -9.65 0.47 -12.69
CA ALA A 144 -10.50 -0.28 -13.62
C ALA A 144 -9.72 -1.33 -14.42
N LYS A 145 -8.47 -1.02 -14.82
CA LYS A 145 -7.58 -1.95 -15.55
C LYS A 145 -7.31 -3.23 -14.75
N ARG A 146 -7.29 -3.14 -13.42
CA ARG A 146 -7.10 -4.28 -12.51
C ARG A 146 -8.39 -4.71 -11.80
N LYS A 147 -9.56 -4.30 -12.30
CA LYS A 147 -10.90 -4.67 -11.79
C LYS A 147 -11.16 -4.25 -10.33
N MET A 148 -10.52 -3.18 -9.84
CA MET A 148 -10.75 -2.57 -8.53
C MET A 148 -11.49 -1.23 -8.70
N PHE A 149 -12.78 -1.27 -9.02
CA PHE A 149 -13.51 -0.08 -9.52
C PHE A 149 -13.79 1.02 -8.49
N THR A 150 -13.77 0.71 -7.19
CA THR A 150 -14.16 1.64 -6.13
C THR A 150 -12.97 2.08 -5.25
N GLY A 151 -11.77 1.58 -5.56
CA GLY A 151 -10.63 1.63 -4.65
C GLY A 151 -10.73 0.59 -3.55
N HIS A 152 -9.80 0.64 -2.59
CA HIS A 152 -9.78 -0.30 -1.47
C HIS A 152 -9.07 0.29 -0.25
N PRO A 153 -9.73 0.33 0.92
CA PRO A 153 -9.11 0.77 2.16
C PRO A 153 -8.43 -0.42 2.85
N VAL A 154 -7.25 -0.17 3.42
CA VAL A 154 -6.55 -1.11 4.28
C VAL A 154 -6.16 -0.41 5.58
N TYR A 155 -6.21 -1.13 6.69
CA TYR A 155 -5.80 -0.59 7.98
C TYR A 155 -4.30 -0.79 8.19
N VAL A 156 -3.61 0.23 8.68
CA VAL A 156 -2.16 0.21 8.90
C VAL A 156 -1.88 -0.19 10.35
N GLU A 157 -1.44 -1.43 10.55
CA GLU A 157 -1.12 -1.99 11.87
C GLU A 157 0.26 -1.52 12.37
N LYS A 158 1.26 -1.46 11.48
CA LYS A 158 2.64 -1.07 11.80
C LYS A 158 3.27 -0.31 10.65
N VAL A 159 4.18 0.60 10.97
CA VAL A 159 4.90 1.46 10.04
C VAL A 159 6.38 1.47 10.40
N CYS A 160 7.25 1.08 9.47
CA CYS A 160 8.70 1.14 9.59
C CYS A 160 9.25 2.02 8.47
N ARG A 161 10.07 3.02 8.81
CA ARG A 161 10.75 3.85 7.81
C ARG A 161 12.01 3.14 7.34
N GLU A 162 12.19 3.07 6.02
CA GLU A 162 13.37 2.51 5.40
C GLU A 162 14.40 3.61 5.12
N THR A 163 15.67 3.22 5.03
CA THR A 163 16.78 4.15 4.73
C THR A 163 16.70 4.73 3.31
N ASP A 164 16.06 4.03 2.37
CA ASP A 164 15.83 4.49 0.99
C ASP A 164 14.70 5.53 0.86
N GLY A 165 14.13 5.98 1.98
CA GLY A 165 13.03 6.94 2.04
C GLY A 165 11.65 6.33 1.84
N THR A 166 11.54 5.01 1.67
CA THR A 166 10.26 4.30 1.62
C THR A 166 9.83 3.79 2.98
N TRP A 167 8.67 3.14 3.03
CA TRP A 167 8.11 2.61 4.25
C TRP A 167 7.70 1.16 4.06
N THR A 168 8.03 0.32 5.04
CA THR A 168 7.41 -0.99 5.19
C THR A 168 6.22 -0.86 6.12
N LEU A 169 5.05 -1.22 5.61
CA LEU A 169 3.79 -1.22 6.35
C LEU A 169 3.39 -2.67 6.63
N THR A 170 2.94 -2.95 7.84
CA THR A 170 2.11 -4.12 8.12
C THR A 170 0.67 -3.67 8.09
N ILE A 171 -0.16 -4.35 7.31
CA ILE A 171 -1.56 -3.99 7.14
C ILE A 171 -2.50 -5.14 7.46
N SER A 172 -3.77 -4.80 7.62
CA SER A 172 -4.88 -5.74 7.68
C SER A 172 -6.04 -5.26 6.80
N HIS A 173 -6.69 -6.20 6.10
CA HIS A 173 -7.85 -5.90 5.27
C HIS A 173 -8.66 -7.15 4.89
N THR A 174 -9.88 -6.92 4.40
CA THR A 174 -10.81 -7.98 3.96
C THR A 174 -11.15 -7.83 2.49
N ASN A 175 -12.04 -8.69 1.98
CA ASN A 175 -12.64 -8.59 0.64
C ASN A 175 -11.61 -8.63 -0.50
N TYR A 176 -10.52 -9.37 -0.28
CA TYR A 176 -9.49 -9.65 -1.27
C TYR A 176 -9.77 -10.94 -2.07
N ASP A 177 -10.67 -11.78 -1.55
CA ASP A 177 -11.14 -13.03 -2.15
C ASP A 177 -12.68 -13.17 -2.07
N ARG A 178 -13.19 -14.35 -2.45
CA ARG A 178 -14.62 -14.72 -2.36
C ARG A 178 -14.93 -15.68 -1.20
N GLN A 179 -13.94 -16.00 -0.39
CA GLN A 179 -14.03 -16.96 0.73
C GLN A 179 -14.15 -16.25 2.08
N CYS A 180 -14.09 -14.92 2.09
CA CYS A 180 -14.35 -14.07 3.26
C CYS A 180 -13.27 -14.18 4.32
N HIS A 181 -12.04 -14.35 3.86
CA HIS A 181 -10.88 -14.31 4.71
C HIS A 181 -10.50 -12.87 5.07
N LEU A 182 -9.81 -12.77 6.20
CA LEU A 182 -9.14 -11.58 6.68
C LEU A 182 -7.64 -11.73 6.40
N ASP A 183 -7.06 -10.81 5.65
CA ASP A 183 -5.62 -10.77 5.44
C ASP A 183 -5.03 -9.99 6.60
N GLN A 184 -4.30 -10.69 7.46
CA GLN A 184 -3.61 -10.11 8.61
C GLN A 184 -2.11 -10.18 8.38
N ASN A 185 -1.42 -9.11 8.76
CA ASN A 185 0.03 -9.03 8.71
C ASN A 185 0.62 -9.01 7.29
N ALA A 186 -0.15 -8.60 6.29
CA ALA A 186 0.38 -8.40 4.95
C ALA A 186 1.41 -7.25 4.96
N LEU A 187 2.55 -7.48 4.33
CA LEU A 187 3.65 -6.54 4.22
C LEU A 187 3.49 -5.74 2.92
N VAL A 188 3.54 -4.42 3.03
CA VAL A 188 3.42 -3.50 1.92
C VAL A 188 4.58 -2.53 1.93
N ARG A 189 5.27 -2.39 0.79
CA ARG A 189 6.19 -1.28 0.58
C ARG A 189 5.41 -0.09 0.05
N PHE A 190 5.51 1.05 0.73
CA PHE A 190 4.94 2.32 0.30
C PHE A 190 6.05 3.29 -0.12
N ASP A 191 5.97 3.82 -1.35
CA ASP A 191 6.88 4.84 -1.84
C ASP A 191 6.19 6.22 -1.82
N PRO A 192 6.60 7.14 -0.92
CA PRO A 192 5.95 8.44 -0.77
C PRO A 192 6.20 9.38 -1.96
N ARG A 193 7.25 9.14 -2.77
CA ARG A 193 7.57 10.00 -3.93
C ARG A 193 6.60 9.78 -5.08
N THR A 194 6.14 8.54 -5.24
CA THR A 194 5.22 8.15 -6.31
C THR A 194 3.79 7.93 -5.81
N MET A 195 3.57 7.98 -4.49
CA MET A 195 2.30 7.62 -3.84
C MET A 195 1.83 6.23 -4.30
N THR A 196 2.73 5.24 -4.27
CA THR A 196 2.41 3.87 -4.67
C THR A 196 2.67 2.85 -3.57
N ALA A 197 1.83 1.81 -3.54
CA ALA A 197 1.91 0.67 -2.65
C ALA A 197 2.18 -0.62 -3.42
N THR A 198 3.12 -1.42 -2.93
CA THR A 198 3.43 -2.75 -3.47
C THR A 198 3.36 -3.79 -2.37
N PHE A 199 2.47 -4.76 -2.52
CA PHE A 199 2.32 -5.86 -1.58
C PHE A 199 3.46 -6.85 -1.79
N ARG A 200 4.17 -7.13 -0.70
CA ARG A 200 5.31 -8.05 -0.61
C ARG A 200 4.91 -9.41 -0.04
N SER A 201 3.88 -9.46 0.79
CA SER A 201 3.29 -10.71 1.29
C SER A 201 1.75 -10.65 1.27
N GLY A 202 1.10 -11.74 1.68
CA GLY A 202 -0.34 -11.90 1.65
C GLY A 202 -0.89 -12.29 0.26
N PRO A 203 -2.18 -12.63 0.16
CA PRO A 203 -2.79 -13.17 -1.06
C PRO A 203 -2.79 -12.20 -2.24
N TRP A 204 -2.72 -10.88 -1.97
CA TRP A 204 -2.60 -9.86 -3.01
C TRP A 204 -1.18 -9.61 -3.51
N ALA A 205 -0.14 -10.19 -2.90
CA ALA A 205 1.26 -9.95 -3.30
C ALA A 205 1.55 -10.17 -4.80
N PRO A 206 1.02 -11.22 -5.47
CA PRO A 206 1.25 -11.41 -6.91
C PRO A 206 0.62 -10.32 -7.79
N TRP A 207 -0.45 -9.69 -7.32
CA TRP A 207 -1.28 -8.77 -8.12
C TRP A 207 -1.05 -7.29 -7.79
N ALA A 208 -0.88 -6.95 -6.52
CA ALA A 208 -0.84 -5.59 -6.01
C ALA A 208 0.58 -4.98 -6.11
N LYS A 209 1.06 -4.76 -7.34
CA LYS A 209 2.34 -4.09 -7.63
C LYS A 209 2.13 -2.64 -8.07
N GLY A 210 2.70 -1.66 -7.36
CA GLY A 210 2.64 -0.24 -7.73
C GLY A 210 1.22 0.33 -7.78
N LEU A 211 0.34 -0.06 -6.86
CA LEU A 211 -1.02 0.48 -6.78
C LEU A 211 -0.97 1.94 -6.32
N ARG A 212 -1.74 2.82 -6.97
CA ARG A 212 -1.86 4.22 -6.58
C ARG A 212 -2.54 4.34 -5.20
N VAL A 213 -1.93 5.11 -4.31
CA VAL A 213 -2.44 5.44 -2.98
C VAL A 213 -2.97 6.87 -3.03
N LEU A 214 -4.19 7.09 -2.54
CA LEU A 214 -4.75 8.44 -2.40
C LEU A 214 -4.15 9.17 -1.19
N GLY A 215 -3.92 8.42 -0.11
CA GLY A 215 -3.33 8.90 1.13
C GLY A 215 -3.77 8.04 2.29
N PHE A 216 -3.63 8.60 3.50
CA PHE A 216 -3.99 7.95 4.76
C PHE A 216 -5.05 8.78 5.46
N ILE A 217 -6.19 8.16 5.78
CA ILE A 217 -7.21 8.76 6.65
C ILE A 217 -6.75 8.59 8.09
N VAL A 218 -6.73 9.68 8.84
CA VAL A 218 -6.33 9.74 10.24
C VAL A 218 -7.53 10.12 11.13
N ARG A 219 -7.40 9.92 12.44
CA ARG A 219 -8.40 10.34 13.42
C ARG A 219 -8.40 11.84 13.62
#